data_AF-A0A9R1LQL7-F1
#
_entry.id   AF-A0A9R1LQL7-F1
#
_cell.length_a   1.000
_cell.length_b   1.000
_cell.length_c   1.000
_cell.angle_alpha   90.00
_cell.angle_beta   90.00
_cell.angle_gamma   90.00
#
_symmetry.space_group_name_H-M   'P 1'
#
loop_
_entity.id
_entity.type
_entity.pdbx_description
1 polymer ?
#
loop_
_entity_poly.entity_id
_entity_poly.type
_entity_poly.pdbx_seq_one_letter_code
_entity_poly.pdbx_strand_id
1 'polypeptide(L)'
;MVFVFSNWFMVSLLCTYTARRRWQESKTYRGTLRHIAWISSKLSHPSRVTLKQFSVLRVSWLSMTLPTTSLPRQAKRSIMERFRSAAYGRDGFPAPLSNGKYVLCSMQRYSHLSWFCDTKSVAEVIITWHIATSLLEATYPGLPRGGTSPTDHHRTVETKLSKYCSYLVVFHPELLPDDRECTERVYEDMKTGLKEALGSRWNYYLGSEDARYMKMMATNQDKLGSDCWDNTMTMVQKGIVLGNVLQGEANGDYGAVWNLLADLWVELIVCVAPSSGDEHVKRHEEALVLGGELITLLWALATHTGVTRPPSTSSVATPVGEDVEEGVRPCA
;
A
#
# COMPACT_ATOMS: atom_id res chain seq x y z
N MET A 1 -17.57 17.32 28.77
CA MET A 1 -16.09 17.39 28.64
C MET A 1 -15.49 16.36 27.66
N VAL A 2 -16.19 15.29 27.27
CA VAL A 2 -15.69 14.26 26.33
C VAL A 2 -15.51 14.79 24.89
N PHE A 3 -16.30 15.79 24.48
CA PHE A 3 -16.33 16.29 23.09
C PHE A 3 -15.13 17.19 22.71
N VAL A 4 -14.56 17.94 23.66
CA VAL A 4 -13.49 18.95 23.44
C VAL A 4 -12.11 18.30 23.28
N PHE A 5 -11.99 16.99 23.51
CA PHE A 5 -10.75 16.24 23.38
C PHE A 5 -10.85 15.04 22.42
N SER A 6 -11.91 15.00 21.60
CA SER A 6 -12.03 14.00 20.54
C SER A 6 -11.02 14.27 19.42
N ASN A 7 -10.56 13.22 18.74
CA ASN A 7 -9.66 13.37 17.59
C ASN A 7 -10.25 14.29 16.51
N TRP A 8 -11.56 14.22 16.30
CA TRP A 8 -12.26 15.05 15.30
C TRP A 8 -12.36 16.52 15.70
N PHE A 9 -12.56 16.82 16.99
CA PHE A 9 -12.49 18.20 17.49
C PHE A 9 -11.09 18.78 17.31
N MET A 10 -10.03 18.01 17.60
CA MET A 10 -8.65 18.44 17.38
C MET A 10 -8.35 18.72 15.91
N VAL A 11 -8.81 17.87 15.00
CA VAL A 11 -8.69 18.09 13.54
C VAL A 11 -9.44 19.36 13.14
N SER A 12 -10.71 19.50 13.51
CA SER A 12 -11.52 20.70 13.22
C SER A 12 -10.90 21.98 13.78
N LEU A 13 -10.36 21.94 15.00
CA LEU A 13 -9.68 23.07 15.64
C LEU A 13 -8.39 23.45 14.90
N LEU A 14 -7.59 22.45 14.49
CA LEU A 14 -6.38 22.68 13.70
C LEU A 14 -6.70 23.25 12.32
N CYS A 15 -7.67 22.67 11.60
CA CYS A 15 -8.14 23.19 10.31
C CYS A 15 -8.68 24.62 10.42
N THR A 16 -9.42 24.93 11.50
CA THR A 16 -9.93 26.29 11.74
C THR A 16 -8.80 27.28 12.04
N TYR A 17 -7.79 26.84 12.80
CA TYR A 17 -6.60 27.64 13.09
C TYR A 17 -5.75 27.89 11.83
N THR A 18 -5.59 26.90 10.95
CA THR A 18 -4.85 27.05 9.70
C THR A 18 -5.59 27.92 8.68
N ALA A 19 -6.92 27.84 8.64
CA ALA A 19 -7.74 28.66 7.73
C ALA A 19 -7.83 30.15 8.14
N ARG A 20 -7.59 30.50 9.41
CA ARG A 20 -7.77 31.87 9.94
C ARG A 20 -6.44 32.58 10.23
N ARG A 21 -5.97 33.40 9.29
CA ARG A 21 -4.71 34.20 9.42
C ARG A 21 -4.62 35.02 10.71
N ARG A 22 -5.72 35.64 11.15
CA ARG A 22 -5.81 36.39 12.43
C ARG A 22 -5.50 35.55 13.66
N TRP A 23 -5.78 34.25 13.63
CA TRP A 23 -5.51 33.34 14.75
C TRP A 23 -4.04 32.92 14.79
N GLN A 24 -3.40 32.83 13.62
CA GLN A 24 -1.98 32.49 13.50
C GLN A 24 -1.06 33.60 14.02
N GLU A 25 -1.45 34.85 13.80
CA GLU A 25 -0.72 36.04 14.25
C GLU A 25 -0.91 36.30 15.76
N SER A 26 -1.94 35.70 16.38
CA SER A 26 -2.25 35.89 17.79
C SER A 26 -1.49 34.91 18.69
N LYS A 27 -0.68 35.46 19.61
CA LYS A 27 0.05 34.68 20.63
C LYS A 27 -0.90 33.90 21.55
N THR A 28 -2.10 34.43 21.80
CA THR A 28 -3.11 33.82 22.70
C THR A 28 -3.73 32.56 22.09
N TYR A 29 -4.13 32.61 20.81
CA TYR A 29 -4.68 31.45 20.11
C TYR A 29 -3.62 30.36 19.90
N ARG A 30 -2.38 30.76 19.59
CA ARG A 30 -1.26 29.81 19.52
C ARG A 30 -0.98 29.13 20.87
N GLY A 31 -1.06 29.87 21.97
CA GLY A 31 -0.85 29.34 23.32
C GLY A 31 -1.96 28.41 23.80
N THR A 32 -3.21 28.76 23.52
CA THR A 32 -4.39 27.93 23.83
C THR A 32 -4.41 26.66 22.98
N LEU A 33 -4.09 26.73 21.69
CA LEU A 33 -3.95 25.54 20.84
C LEU A 33 -2.88 24.58 21.37
N ARG A 34 -1.72 25.08 21.79
CA ARG A 34 -0.67 24.24 22.42
C ARG A 34 -1.15 23.59 23.72
N HIS A 35 -1.89 24.33 24.56
CA HIS A 35 -2.46 23.78 25.80
C HIS A 35 -3.52 22.72 25.52
N ILE A 36 -4.44 22.97 24.59
CA ILE A 36 -5.48 22.00 24.20
C ILE A 36 -4.82 20.77 23.56
N ALA A 37 -3.82 20.93 22.70
CA ALA A 37 -3.06 19.82 22.12
C ALA A 37 -2.28 19.03 23.17
N TRP A 38 -1.71 19.69 24.18
CA TRP A 38 -1.01 19.03 25.28
C TRP A 38 -1.99 18.26 26.18
N ILE A 39 -3.12 18.87 26.57
CA ILE A 39 -4.17 18.22 27.37
C ILE A 39 -4.78 17.05 26.58
N SER A 40 -5.10 17.27 25.30
CA SER A 40 -5.52 16.20 24.39
C SER A 40 -4.46 15.10 24.34
N SER A 41 -3.16 15.40 24.18
CA SER A 41 -2.14 14.35 24.17
C SER A 41 -2.04 13.55 25.48
N LYS A 42 -2.50 14.11 26.61
CA LYS A 42 -2.55 13.43 27.91
C LYS A 42 -3.87 12.67 28.17
N LEU A 43 -4.98 13.14 27.62
CA LEU A 43 -6.32 12.55 27.82
C LEU A 43 -6.72 11.60 26.68
N SER A 44 -6.27 11.89 25.47
CA SER A 44 -6.33 10.98 24.34
C SER A 44 -5.37 9.83 24.66
N HIS A 45 -5.90 8.63 24.83
CA HIS A 45 -5.10 7.44 24.59
C HIS A 45 -4.45 7.66 23.23
N PRO A 46 -3.11 7.54 23.07
CA PRO A 46 -2.47 7.79 21.78
C PRO A 46 -3.24 6.97 20.78
N SER A 47 -3.94 7.63 19.86
CA SER A 47 -4.86 6.97 18.93
C SER A 47 -4.05 5.86 18.27
N ARG A 48 -4.27 4.63 18.75
CA ARG A 48 -3.57 3.47 18.29
C ARG A 48 -4.25 3.19 16.97
N VAL A 49 -3.81 3.88 15.93
CA VAL A 49 -4.16 3.54 14.56
C VAL A 49 -3.82 2.07 14.42
N THR A 50 -4.86 1.26 14.29
CA THR A 50 -4.73 -0.19 14.23
C THR A 50 -4.71 -0.65 12.79
N LEU A 51 -4.02 -1.75 12.57
CA LEU A 51 -3.96 -2.46 11.30
C LEU A 51 -4.61 -3.82 11.52
N LYS A 52 -5.63 -4.12 10.73
CA LYS A 52 -6.08 -5.51 10.54
C LYS A 52 -4.99 -6.28 9.79
N GLN A 53 -4.83 -7.55 10.14
CA GLN A 53 -3.74 -8.37 9.64
C GLN A 53 -4.32 -9.57 8.91
N PHE A 54 -4.11 -9.61 7.60
CA PHE A 54 -4.51 -10.72 6.76
C PHE A 54 -3.32 -11.21 5.95
N SER A 55 -3.22 -12.51 5.73
CA SER A 55 -2.29 -13.04 4.74
C SER A 55 -2.99 -14.05 3.85
N VAL A 56 -2.81 -13.87 2.54
CA VAL A 56 -3.44 -14.72 1.51
C VAL A 56 -2.93 -16.16 1.55
N LEU A 57 -1.77 -16.38 2.20
CA LEU A 57 -1.14 -17.69 2.41
C LEU A 57 -1.47 -18.32 3.78
N ARG A 58 -2.18 -17.58 4.65
CA ARG A 58 -2.59 -18.04 6.00
C ARG A 58 -4.10 -18.25 6.14
N VAL A 59 -4.80 -18.40 5.01
CA VAL A 59 -6.25 -18.57 4.99
C VAL A 59 -6.62 -19.94 5.58
N SER A 60 -7.37 -19.93 6.68
CA SER A 60 -8.04 -21.10 7.23
C SER A 60 -9.54 -20.91 7.17
N TRP A 61 -10.25 -21.94 6.70
CA TRP A 61 -11.71 -22.00 6.63
C TRP A 61 -12.45 -21.91 7.97
N LEU A 62 -11.79 -22.06 9.12
CA LEU A 62 -12.46 -22.28 10.42
C LEU A 62 -12.59 -21.04 11.32
N SER A 63 -12.00 -19.89 11.01
CA SER A 63 -12.24 -18.66 11.79
C SER A 63 -11.81 -17.38 11.06
N MET A 64 -12.69 -16.38 10.99
CA MET A 64 -12.46 -15.08 10.33
C MET A 64 -12.20 -13.93 11.32
N THR A 65 -11.81 -14.20 12.57
CA THR A 65 -11.37 -13.11 13.45
C THR A 65 -9.99 -12.63 13.02
N LEU A 66 -9.97 -11.51 12.28
CA LEU A 66 -8.73 -10.92 11.81
C LEU A 66 -7.93 -10.33 12.99
N PRO A 67 -6.67 -10.78 13.19
CA PRO A 67 -5.80 -10.18 14.18
C PRO A 67 -5.63 -8.69 13.94
N THR A 68 -5.48 -7.94 15.02
CA THR A 68 -5.31 -6.48 14.96
C THR A 68 -4.01 -6.10 15.66
N THR A 69 -3.21 -5.24 15.04
CA THR A 69 -1.96 -4.72 15.63
C THR A 69 -1.94 -3.20 15.55
N SER A 70 -1.13 -2.54 16.38
CA SER A 70 -0.97 -1.08 16.28
C SER A 70 0.06 -0.72 15.21
N LEU A 71 -0.20 0.34 14.44
CA LEU A 71 0.75 0.91 13.49
C LEU A 71 2.05 1.31 14.20
N PRO A 72 3.20 0.70 13.86
CA PRO A 72 4.47 0.99 14.50
C PRO A 72 4.88 2.47 14.38
N ARG A 73 5.56 3.01 15.40
CA ARG A 73 6.00 4.42 15.39
C ARG A 73 6.92 4.76 14.21
N GLN A 74 7.77 3.82 13.81
CA GLN A 74 8.66 3.99 12.66
C GLN A 74 7.88 4.07 11.36
N ALA A 75 6.91 3.16 11.15
CA ALA A 75 6.00 3.19 10.00
C ALA A 75 5.28 4.54 9.88
N LYS A 76 4.78 5.10 11.01
CA LYS A 76 4.17 6.44 11.03
C LYS A 76 5.12 7.50 10.48
N ARG A 77 6.39 7.51 10.91
CA ARG A 77 7.38 8.48 10.44
C ARG A 77 7.68 8.30 8.95
N SER A 78 7.93 7.07 8.50
CA SER A 78 8.24 6.79 7.09
C SER A 78 7.07 7.16 6.17
N ILE A 79 5.82 6.88 6.59
CA ILE A 79 4.60 7.29 5.85
C ILE A 79 4.55 8.82 5.72
N MET A 80 4.72 9.57 6.82
CA MET A 80 4.67 11.04 6.74
C MET A 80 5.81 11.61 5.90
N GLU A 81 7.00 11.04 5.98
CA GLU A 81 8.14 11.45 5.17
C GLU A 81 7.90 11.16 3.68
N ARG A 82 7.31 10.03 3.34
CA ARG A 82 6.92 9.72 1.97
C ARG A 82 5.86 10.68 1.45
N PHE A 83 4.83 11.01 2.25
CA PHE A 83 3.85 12.05 1.92
C PHE A 83 4.51 13.40 1.65
N ARG A 84 5.43 13.82 2.54
CA ARG A 84 6.17 15.07 2.39
C ARG A 84 6.99 15.09 1.10
N SER A 85 7.66 13.99 0.79
CA SER A 85 8.45 13.83 -0.43
C SER A 85 7.56 13.80 -1.69
N ALA A 86 6.35 13.26 -1.60
CA ALA A 86 5.39 13.29 -2.71
C ALA A 86 4.80 14.70 -2.95
N ALA A 87 4.54 15.45 -1.89
CA ALA A 87 4.00 16.81 -1.99
C ALA A 87 5.03 17.85 -2.42
N TYR A 88 6.27 17.77 -1.90
CA TYR A 88 7.26 18.85 -2.01
C TYR A 88 8.60 18.41 -2.60
N GLY A 89 8.84 17.10 -2.75
CA GLY A 89 10.08 16.59 -3.32
C GLY A 89 11.32 16.72 -2.42
N ARG A 90 12.47 16.47 -3.03
CA ARG A 90 13.80 16.87 -2.55
C ARG A 90 14.32 17.90 -3.55
N ASP A 91 14.83 19.03 -3.06
CA ASP A 91 15.37 20.12 -3.90
C ASP A 91 14.38 20.74 -4.90
N GLY A 92 13.07 20.64 -4.61
CA GLY A 92 12.00 21.26 -5.41
C GLY A 92 11.39 20.38 -6.50
N PHE A 93 11.89 19.15 -6.71
CA PHE A 93 11.30 18.19 -7.66
C PHE A 93 10.47 17.14 -6.92
N PRO A 94 9.13 17.11 -7.11
CA PRO A 94 8.27 16.12 -6.47
C PRO A 94 8.71 14.69 -6.78
N ALA A 95 8.71 13.83 -5.77
CA ALA A 95 8.89 12.39 -5.97
C ALA A 95 7.50 11.78 -6.22
N PRO A 96 7.10 11.48 -7.47
CA PRO A 96 5.75 10.99 -7.74
C PRO A 96 5.49 9.64 -7.08
N LEU A 97 4.23 9.36 -6.80
CA LEU A 97 3.77 8.04 -6.36
C LEU A 97 3.64 7.13 -7.58
N SER A 98 4.17 5.91 -7.50
CA SER A 98 4.36 5.07 -8.71
C SER A 98 4.20 3.58 -8.45
N ASN A 99 3.30 3.21 -7.53
CA ASN A 99 3.03 1.82 -7.15
C ASN A 99 4.31 1.03 -6.79
N GLY A 100 5.32 1.67 -6.20
CA GLY A 100 6.58 1.04 -5.79
C GLY A 100 7.74 1.20 -6.77
N LYS A 101 7.50 1.63 -8.02
CA LYS A 101 8.56 1.82 -9.01
C LYS A 101 9.59 2.86 -8.58
N TYR A 102 9.18 3.91 -7.88
CA TYR A 102 10.04 4.99 -7.43
C TYR A 102 11.08 4.47 -6.45
N VAL A 103 10.67 3.69 -5.44
CA VAL A 103 11.59 3.03 -4.50
C VAL A 103 12.57 2.13 -5.24
N LEU A 104 12.08 1.27 -6.15
CA LEU A 104 12.92 0.32 -6.88
C LEU A 104 13.94 1.00 -7.80
N CYS A 105 13.52 2.02 -8.55
CA CYS A 105 14.41 2.80 -9.42
C CYS A 105 15.40 3.66 -8.62
N SER A 106 15.04 4.10 -7.41
CA SER A 106 15.95 4.86 -6.54
C SER A 106 17.08 3.99 -5.98
N MET A 107 16.88 2.68 -5.91
CA MET A 107 17.85 1.70 -5.43
C MET A 107 18.44 0.91 -6.60
N GLN A 108 19.58 1.36 -7.15
CA GLN A 108 20.20 0.75 -8.35
C GLN A 108 20.22 -0.79 -8.34
N ARG A 109 20.56 -1.41 -7.19
CA ARG A 109 20.59 -2.86 -6.97
C ARG A 109 19.26 -3.56 -7.29
N TYR A 110 18.13 -2.91 -7.03
CA TYR A 110 16.78 -3.49 -7.13
C TYR A 110 15.95 -2.91 -8.29
N SER A 111 16.55 -2.06 -9.13
CA SER A 111 15.88 -1.45 -10.29
C SER A 111 15.26 -2.47 -11.25
N HIS A 112 15.89 -3.63 -11.39
CA HIS A 112 15.40 -4.75 -12.20
C HIS A 112 14.04 -5.28 -11.70
N LEU A 113 13.75 -5.20 -10.39
CA LEU A 113 12.47 -5.67 -9.82
C LEU A 113 11.29 -4.75 -10.14
N SER A 114 11.51 -3.59 -10.77
CA SER A 114 10.43 -2.66 -11.15
C SER A 114 9.39 -3.28 -12.10
N TRP A 115 9.76 -4.35 -12.82
CA TRP A 115 8.85 -5.16 -13.63
C TRP A 115 7.67 -5.72 -12.82
N PHE A 116 7.88 -6.10 -11.56
CA PHE A 116 6.82 -6.61 -10.67
C PHE A 116 5.83 -5.53 -10.21
N CYS A 117 6.10 -4.26 -10.53
CA CYS A 117 5.20 -3.13 -10.32
C CYS A 117 4.56 -2.64 -11.63
N ASP A 118 4.88 -3.25 -12.78
CA ASP A 118 4.40 -2.83 -14.09
C ASP A 118 3.04 -3.43 -14.44
N THR A 119 2.02 -3.05 -13.66
CA THR A 119 0.63 -3.46 -13.86
C THR A 119 -0.28 -2.24 -13.79
N LYS A 120 -1.48 -2.36 -14.38
CA LYS A 120 -2.48 -1.28 -14.34
C LYS A 120 -3.22 -1.19 -13.00
N SER A 121 -3.20 -2.25 -12.20
CA SER A 121 -3.89 -2.35 -10.92
C SER A 121 -2.91 -2.33 -9.75
N VAL A 122 -3.07 -1.37 -8.84
CA VAL A 122 -2.28 -1.35 -7.60
C VAL A 122 -2.60 -2.55 -6.72
N ALA A 123 -3.85 -3.06 -6.75
CA ALA A 123 -4.23 -4.28 -6.06
C ALA A 123 -3.41 -5.49 -6.55
N GLU A 124 -3.15 -5.62 -7.85
CA GLU A 124 -2.29 -6.69 -8.39
C GLU A 124 -0.86 -6.58 -7.85
N VAL A 125 -0.30 -5.36 -7.79
CA VAL A 125 1.03 -5.12 -7.22
C VAL A 125 1.05 -5.50 -5.74
N ILE A 126 0.05 -5.06 -4.96
CA ILE A 126 -0.06 -5.38 -3.53
C ILE A 126 -0.04 -6.89 -3.31
N ILE A 127 -0.85 -7.65 -4.04
CA ILE A 127 -0.92 -9.10 -3.83
C ILE A 127 0.38 -9.79 -4.29
N THR A 128 0.94 -9.39 -5.44
CA THR A 128 2.22 -9.92 -5.95
C THR A 128 3.33 -9.79 -4.90
N TRP A 129 3.52 -8.57 -4.38
CA TRP A 129 4.54 -8.30 -3.37
C TRP A 129 4.20 -8.90 -2.00
N HIS A 130 2.91 -9.03 -1.66
CA HIS A 130 2.49 -9.66 -0.41
C HIS A 130 2.79 -11.16 -0.40
N ILE A 131 2.56 -11.86 -1.51
CA ILE A 131 2.96 -13.27 -1.69
C ILE A 131 4.48 -13.40 -1.50
N ALA A 132 5.27 -12.59 -2.22
CA ALA A 132 6.72 -12.61 -2.14
C ALA A 132 7.24 -12.32 -0.71
N THR A 133 6.69 -11.29 -0.05
CA THR A 133 7.02 -10.93 1.34
C THR A 133 6.67 -12.06 2.32
N SER A 134 5.53 -12.73 2.11
CA SER A 134 5.09 -13.84 2.97
C SER A 134 5.98 -15.08 2.81
N LEU A 135 6.41 -15.39 1.58
CA LEU A 135 7.38 -16.47 1.30
C LEU A 135 8.74 -16.18 1.95
N LEU A 136 9.22 -14.94 1.87
CA LEU A 136 10.44 -14.52 2.54
C LEU A 136 10.31 -14.60 4.07
N GLU A 137 9.18 -14.13 4.61
CA GLU A 137 8.89 -14.21 6.06
C GLU A 137 8.94 -15.65 6.56
N ALA A 138 8.39 -16.60 5.80
CA ALA A 138 8.36 -18.03 6.11
C ALA A 138 9.73 -18.72 6.01
N THR A 139 10.63 -18.24 5.15
CA THR A 139 11.98 -18.80 4.98
C THR A 139 12.87 -18.55 6.19
N TYR A 140 12.71 -17.39 6.84
CA TYR A 140 13.56 -16.97 7.95
C TYR A 140 12.78 -16.87 9.27
N PRO A 141 12.11 -17.92 9.77
CA PRO A 141 11.19 -17.81 10.92
C PRO A 141 11.89 -17.48 12.25
N GLY A 142 13.23 -17.38 12.30
CA GLY A 142 14.00 -17.41 13.55
C GLY A 142 15.27 -16.55 13.66
N LEU A 143 15.37 -15.35 13.05
CA LEU A 143 16.30 -14.37 13.61
C LEU A 143 15.77 -13.89 14.98
N PRO A 144 16.60 -13.77 16.03
CA PRO A 144 16.16 -13.92 17.42
C PRO A 144 15.08 -12.92 17.85
N ARG A 145 14.02 -13.44 18.45
CA ARG A 145 12.89 -12.74 19.09
C ARG A 145 13.27 -11.86 20.32
N GLY A 146 14.54 -11.46 20.45
CA GLY A 146 15.10 -10.78 21.61
C GLY A 146 16.36 -9.95 21.36
N GLY A 147 16.65 -9.57 20.12
CA GLY A 147 17.73 -8.63 19.79
C GLY A 147 17.21 -7.22 19.53
N THR A 148 17.80 -6.21 20.17
CA THR A 148 17.61 -4.78 19.86
C THR A 148 18.27 -4.37 18.53
N SER A 149 18.26 -5.24 17.52
CA SER A 149 18.85 -4.94 16.22
C SER A 149 17.83 -4.14 15.37
N PRO A 150 18.27 -3.07 14.68
CA PRO A 150 17.43 -2.35 13.73
C PRO A 150 16.74 -3.27 12.69
N THR A 151 17.41 -4.35 12.28
CA THR A 151 16.92 -5.29 11.26
C THR A 151 15.67 -6.09 11.67
N ASP A 152 15.53 -6.45 12.95
CA ASP A 152 14.35 -7.19 13.45
C ASP A 152 13.12 -6.27 13.58
N HIS A 153 13.36 -4.99 13.87
CA HIS A 153 12.31 -3.98 13.93
C HIS A 153 11.74 -3.66 12.56
N HIS A 154 12.60 -3.56 11.53
CA HIS A 154 12.18 -3.35 10.15
C HIS A 154 11.27 -4.49 9.74
N ARG A 155 11.74 -5.76 9.77
CA ARG A 155 10.92 -6.93 9.38
C ARG A 155 9.51 -6.93 9.96
N THR A 156 9.38 -6.52 11.22
CA THR A 156 8.10 -6.42 11.93
C THR A 156 7.18 -5.33 11.36
N VAL A 157 7.71 -4.22 10.88
CA VAL A 157 6.98 -3.14 10.20
C VAL A 157 6.50 -3.57 8.82
N GLU A 158 7.39 -4.07 7.97
CA GLU A 158 7.07 -4.49 6.60
C GLU A 158 5.96 -5.53 6.54
N THR A 159 6.13 -6.60 7.32
CA THR A 159 5.15 -7.70 7.36
C THR A 159 3.79 -7.21 7.80
N LYS A 160 3.72 -6.22 8.73
CA LYS A 160 2.45 -5.63 9.18
C LYS A 160 1.78 -4.76 8.12
N LEU A 161 2.56 -3.94 7.40
CA LEU A 161 2.03 -3.12 6.30
C LEU A 161 1.60 -4.01 5.13
N SER A 162 2.39 -5.02 4.79
CA SER A 162 2.05 -6.03 3.79
C SER A 162 0.72 -6.72 4.09
N LYS A 163 0.56 -7.22 5.33
CA LYS A 163 -0.67 -7.87 5.81
C LYS A 163 -1.86 -6.92 5.90
N TYR A 164 -1.62 -5.63 6.08
CA TYR A 164 -2.67 -4.62 6.05
C TYR A 164 -3.11 -4.28 4.62
N CYS A 165 -2.17 -4.14 3.69
CA CYS A 165 -2.49 -3.87 2.29
C CYS A 165 -3.27 -5.04 1.67
N SER A 166 -2.87 -6.29 1.94
CA SER A 166 -3.63 -7.45 1.48
C SER A 166 -5.01 -7.55 2.14
N TYR A 167 -5.15 -7.13 3.41
CA TYR A 167 -6.45 -6.96 4.05
C TYR A 167 -7.33 -5.97 3.28
N LEU A 168 -6.80 -4.82 2.87
CA LEU A 168 -7.58 -3.84 2.10
C LEU A 168 -8.08 -4.42 0.78
N VAL A 169 -7.23 -5.14 0.03
CA VAL A 169 -7.63 -5.78 -1.24
C VAL A 169 -8.79 -6.76 -1.05
N VAL A 170 -8.80 -7.52 0.04
CA VAL A 170 -9.81 -8.58 0.25
C VAL A 170 -11.08 -8.08 0.94
N PHE A 171 -10.96 -7.16 1.89
CA PHE A 171 -12.06 -6.77 2.78
C PHE A 171 -12.60 -5.36 2.53
N HIS A 172 -11.82 -4.51 1.85
CA HIS A 172 -12.20 -3.13 1.53
C HIS A 172 -11.79 -2.74 0.10
N PRO A 173 -12.18 -3.51 -0.92
CA PRO A 173 -11.86 -3.19 -2.31
C PRO A 173 -12.37 -1.80 -2.73
N GLU A 174 -13.44 -1.32 -2.11
CA GLU A 174 -14.02 0.00 -2.34
C GLU A 174 -13.16 1.19 -1.86
N LEU A 175 -12.17 0.94 -0.99
CA LEU A 175 -11.26 1.96 -0.46
C LEU A 175 -9.93 2.04 -1.23
N LEU A 176 -9.74 1.20 -2.25
CA LEU A 176 -8.56 1.24 -3.12
C LEU A 176 -8.78 2.19 -4.31
N PRO A 177 -7.72 2.70 -4.94
CA PRO A 177 -7.83 3.63 -6.08
C PRO A 177 -8.12 2.92 -7.42
N ASP A 178 -8.09 1.58 -7.44
CA ASP A 178 -8.59 0.79 -8.55
C ASP A 178 -10.12 0.74 -8.46
N ASP A 179 -10.81 0.58 -9.59
CA ASP A 179 -12.24 0.29 -9.59
C ASP A 179 -12.56 -0.96 -8.74
N ARG A 180 -13.70 -0.93 -8.03
CA ARG A 180 -14.07 -2.00 -7.10
C ARG A 180 -14.16 -3.35 -7.81
N GLU A 181 -14.78 -3.41 -8.98
CA GLU A 181 -14.93 -4.66 -9.74
C GLU A 181 -13.57 -5.15 -10.28
N CYS A 182 -12.66 -4.23 -10.60
CA CYS A 182 -11.27 -4.58 -10.91
C CYS A 182 -10.58 -5.24 -9.72
N THR A 183 -10.68 -4.64 -8.52
CA THR A 183 -10.06 -5.18 -7.31
C THR A 183 -10.65 -6.53 -6.91
N GLU A 184 -11.97 -6.69 -6.99
CA GLU A 184 -12.65 -7.96 -6.71
C GLU A 184 -12.20 -9.07 -7.69
N ARG A 185 -12.03 -8.74 -8.97
CA ARG A 185 -11.44 -9.68 -9.96
C ARG A 185 -10.02 -10.10 -9.59
N VAL A 186 -9.17 -9.15 -9.20
CA VAL A 186 -7.80 -9.45 -8.71
C VAL A 186 -7.83 -10.44 -7.54
N TYR A 187 -8.79 -10.30 -6.62
CA TYR A 187 -8.94 -11.25 -5.51
C TYR A 187 -9.39 -12.65 -5.96
N GLU A 188 -10.34 -12.75 -6.90
CA GLU A 188 -10.77 -14.05 -7.46
C GLU A 188 -9.68 -14.73 -8.27
N ASP A 189 -8.96 -13.99 -9.11
CA ASP A 189 -7.84 -14.48 -9.91
C ASP A 189 -6.70 -14.97 -9.01
N MET A 190 -6.40 -14.22 -7.95
CA MET A 190 -5.45 -14.67 -6.91
C MET A 190 -5.88 -15.98 -6.27
N LYS A 191 -7.14 -16.12 -5.84
CA LYS A 191 -7.64 -17.38 -5.26
C LYS A 191 -7.51 -18.55 -6.23
N THR A 192 -7.77 -18.33 -7.51
CA THR A 192 -7.64 -19.35 -8.56
C THR A 192 -6.17 -19.75 -8.74
N GLY A 193 -5.28 -18.78 -8.93
CA GLY A 193 -3.85 -19.03 -9.08
C GLY A 193 -3.21 -19.71 -7.86
N LEU A 194 -3.64 -19.36 -6.63
CA LEU A 194 -3.16 -20.02 -5.41
C LEU A 194 -3.62 -21.49 -5.33
N LYS A 195 -4.87 -21.80 -5.73
CA LYS A 195 -5.36 -23.19 -5.77
C LYS A 195 -4.59 -24.03 -6.80
N GLU A 196 -4.27 -23.43 -7.94
CA GLU A 196 -3.48 -24.07 -9.01
C GLU A 196 -2.04 -24.31 -8.57
N ALA A 197 -1.36 -23.30 -8.03
CA ALA A 197 0.01 -23.43 -7.50
C ALA A 197 0.09 -24.47 -6.38
N LEU A 198 -0.94 -24.55 -5.53
CA LEU A 198 -1.03 -25.54 -4.47
C LEU A 198 -1.59 -26.90 -4.95
N GLY A 199 -1.93 -27.04 -6.23
CA GLY A 199 -2.38 -28.27 -6.88
C GLY A 199 -3.74 -28.82 -6.41
N SER A 200 -4.44 -28.16 -5.48
CA SER A 200 -5.83 -28.46 -5.13
C SER A 200 -6.44 -27.37 -4.24
N ARG A 201 -7.77 -27.27 -4.26
CA ARG A 201 -8.55 -26.42 -3.33
C ARG A 201 -8.34 -26.83 -1.87
N TRP A 202 -8.16 -28.12 -1.61
CA TRP A 202 -7.97 -28.66 -0.27
C TRP A 202 -6.62 -28.23 0.30
N ASN A 203 -5.56 -28.24 -0.51
CA ASN A 203 -4.24 -27.76 -0.07
C ASN A 203 -4.26 -26.26 0.25
N TYR A 204 -5.10 -25.47 -0.45
CA TYR A 204 -5.28 -24.06 -0.15
C TYR A 204 -5.93 -23.84 1.23
N TYR A 205 -7.11 -24.41 1.48
CA TYR A 205 -7.88 -24.14 2.71
C TYR A 205 -7.49 -24.99 3.93
N LEU A 206 -7.02 -26.23 3.71
CA LEU A 206 -6.74 -27.20 4.77
C LEU A 206 -5.25 -27.47 4.97
N GLY A 207 -4.39 -27.11 4.01
CA GLY A 207 -2.95 -27.30 4.14
C GLY A 207 -2.41 -26.57 5.37
N SER A 208 -1.35 -27.12 5.99
CA SER A 208 -0.60 -26.32 6.96
C SER A 208 0.04 -25.14 6.24
N GLU A 209 0.30 -24.08 7.00
CA GLU A 209 1.00 -22.90 6.50
C GLU A 209 2.36 -23.28 5.89
N ASP A 210 3.16 -24.08 6.60
CA ASP A 210 4.46 -24.57 6.12
C ASP A 210 4.34 -25.42 4.85
N ALA A 211 3.33 -26.29 4.75
CA ALA A 211 3.13 -27.12 3.56
C ALA A 211 2.78 -26.27 2.33
N ARG A 212 1.98 -25.20 2.50
CA ARG A 212 1.69 -24.26 1.42
C ARG A 212 2.94 -23.54 0.96
N TYR A 213 3.75 -23.03 1.90
CA TYR A 213 5.00 -22.35 1.57
C TYR A 213 5.99 -23.27 0.86
N MET A 214 6.25 -24.46 1.41
CA MET A 214 7.17 -25.43 0.80
C MET A 214 6.73 -25.79 -0.62
N LYS A 215 5.43 -25.94 -0.86
CA LYS A 215 4.90 -26.22 -2.20
C LYS A 215 5.05 -25.05 -3.16
N MET A 216 4.79 -23.82 -2.72
CA MET A 216 4.97 -22.62 -3.55
C MET A 216 6.45 -22.40 -3.89
N MET A 217 7.36 -22.59 -2.94
CA MET A 217 8.80 -22.48 -3.16
C MET A 217 9.35 -23.61 -4.05
N ALA A 218 8.80 -24.83 -3.94
CA ALA A 218 9.15 -25.96 -4.79
C ALA A 218 8.51 -25.90 -6.19
N THR A 219 7.72 -24.87 -6.51
CA THR A 219 7.17 -24.71 -7.86
C THR A 219 8.34 -24.40 -8.81
N ASN A 220 8.79 -25.45 -9.52
CA ASN A 220 10.04 -25.50 -10.29
C ASN A 220 10.29 -24.25 -11.15
N GLN A 221 11.46 -23.63 -10.92
CA GLN A 221 12.04 -22.60 -11.78
C GLN A 221 12.30 -23.09 -13.22
N ASP A 222 12.37 -24.40 -13.45
CA ASP A 222 12.57 -24.96 -14.80
C ASP A 222 11.42 -24.65 -15.77
N LYS A 223 10.21 -24.37 -15.27
CA LYS A 223 9.08 -23.88 -16.09
C LYS A 223 9.08 -22.35 -16.26
N LEU A 224 9.99 -21.68 -15.59
CA LEU A 224 10.03 -20.23 -15.37
C LEU A 224 11.47 -19.73 -15.56
N GLY A 225 12.06 -20.18 -16.68
CA GLY A 225 13.47 -20.06 -16.98
C GLY A 225 13.96 -18.62 -16.92
N SER A 226 15.26 -18.51 -16.64
CA SER A 226 16.08 -17.32 -16.42
C SER A 226 16.02 -16.23 -17.51
N ASP A 227 15.40 -16.49 -18.67
CA ASP A 227 15.31 -15.55 -19.77
C ASP A 227 13.84 -15.20 -20.05
N CYS A 228 13.49 -13.95 -19.77
CA CYS A 228 12.19 -13.30 -19.97
C CYS A 228 11.15 -13.56 -18.87
N TRP A 229 11.10 -12.65 -17.89
CA TRP A 229 9.87 -12.42 -17.15
C TRP A 229 8.77 -12.05 -18.17
N ASP A 230 7.89 -13.00 -18.45
CA ASP A 230 6.88 -12.84 -19.48
C ASP A 230 5.62 -12.16 -18.92
N ASN A 231 5.02 -11.29 -19.72
CA ASN A 231 3.76 -10.62 -19.42
C ASN A 231 2.57 -11.59 -19.32
N THR A 232 2.74 -12.85 -19.72
CA THR A 232 1.73 -13.91 -19.55
C THR A 232 1.64 -14.46 -18.12
N MET A 233 2.62 -14.14 -17.26
CA MET A 233 2.61 -14.61 -15.87
C MET A 233 1.40 -14.07 -15.11
N THR A 234 0.71 -14.98 -14.41
CA THR A 234 -0.30 -14.58 -13.44
C THR A 234 0.34 -13.86 -12.26
N MET A 235 -0.42 -13.02 -11.57
CA MET A 235 0.02 -12.33 -10.35
C MET A 235 0.59 -13.28 -9.26
N VAL A 236 0.06 -14.51 -9.17
CA VAL A 236 0.55 -15.51 -8.21
C VAL A 236 1.91 -16.06 -8.65
N GLN A 237 2.08 -16.33 -9.95
CA GLN A 237 3.38 -16.73 -10.51
C GLN A 237 4.41 -15.62 -10.32
N LYS A 238 4.07 -14.36 -10.62
CA LYS A 238 4.90 -13.19 -10.34
C LYS A 238 5.33 -13.14 -8.88
N GLY A 239 4.40 -13.34 -7.94
CA GLY A 239 4.68 -13.35 -6.51
C GLY A 239 5.62 -14.48 -6.07
N ILE A 240 5.49 -15.67 -6.65
CA ILE A 240 6.38 -16.81 -6.38
C ILE A 240 7.80 -16.53 -6.92
N VAL A 241 7.91 -16.05 -8.17
CA VAL A 241 9.19 -15.66 -8.79
C VAL A 241 9.90 -14.65 -7.92
N LEU A 242 9.18 -13.57 -7.58
CA LEU A 242 9.73 -12.49 -6.79
C LEU A 242 10.15 -12.98 -5.40
N GLY A 243 9.37 -13.85 -4.76
CA GLY A 243 9.74 -14.48 -3.49
C GLY A 243 11.08 -15.23 -3.56
N ASN A 244 11.30 -15.99 -4.63
CA ASN A 244 12.57 -16.69 -4.88
C ASN A 244 13.73 -15.72 -5.13
N VAL A 245 13.52 -14.66 -5.92
CA VAL A 245 14.55 -13.64 -6.18
C VAL A 245 14.94 -12.92 -4.88
N LEU A 246 13.96 -12.50 -4.07
CA LEU A 246 14.21 -11.87 -2.78
C LEU A 246 14.92 -12.79 -1.80
N GLN A 247 14.63 -14.10 -1.82
CA GLN A 247 15.34 -15.09 -1.01
C GLN A 247 16.82 -15.19 -1.44
N GLY A 248 17.09 -15.22 -2.75
CA GLY A 248 18.45 -15.18 -3.29
C GLY A 248 19.23 -13.94 -2.86
N GLU A 249 18.61 -12.76 -2.96
CA GLU A 249 19.20 -11.49 -2.51
C GLU A 249 19.45 -11.46 -0.99
N ALA A 250 18.53 -12.03 -0.20
CA ALA A 250 18.61 -12.06 1.25
C ALA A 250 19.74 -12.98 1.76
N ASN A 251 20.16 -13.98 0.97
CA ASN A 251 21.34 -14.79 1.28
C ASN A 251 22.64 -13.95 1.22
N GLY A 252 22.67 -12.90 0.41
CA GLY A 252 23.79 -11.95 0.36
C GLY A 252 23.68 -10.83 1.39
N ASP A 253 22.51 -10.18 1.46
CA ASP A 253 22.27 -9.06 2.38
C ASP A 253 20.83 -9.03 2.87
N TYR A 254 20.56 -9.83 3.90
CA TYR A 254 19.24 -9.92 4.54
C TYR A 254 18.71 -8.55 5.00
N GLY A 255 19.58 -7.71 5.57
CA GLY A 255 19.18 -6.39 6.08
C GLY A 255 18.72 -5.45 4.97
N ALA A 256 19.45 -5.41 3.85
CA ALA A 256 19.09 -4.59 2.70
C ALA A 256 17.77 -5.01 2.05
N VAL A 257 17.46 -6.31 1.99
CA VAL A 257 16.19 -6.79 1.43
C VAL A 257 14.99 -6.35 2.29
N TRP A 258 15.08 -6.44 3.62
CA TRP A 258 14.01 -5.94 4.49
C TRP A 258 13.89 -4.42 4.47
N ASN A 259 15.00 -3.69 4.33
CA ASN A 259 14.96 -2.23 4.10
C ASN A 259 14.24 -1.87 2.79
N LEU A 260 14.51 -2.60 1.71
CA LEU A 260 13.79 -2.43 0.45
C LEU A 260 12.29 -2.63 0.65
N LEU A 261 11.89 -3.73 1.31
CA LEU A 261 10.49 -4.01 1.58
C LEU A 261 9.85 -2.93 2.47
N ALA A 262 10.61 -2.32 3.39
CA ALA A 262 10.17 -1.20 4.24
C ALA A 262 9.75 -0.01 3.39
N ASP A 263 10.65 0.44 2.54
CA ASP A 263 10.41 1.60 1.69
C ASP A 263 9.32 1.31 0.68
N LEU A 264 9.28 0.10 0.12
CA LEU A 264 8.25 -0.32 -0.83
C LEU A 264 6.85 -0.32 -0.21
N TRP A 265 6.65 -0.98 0.95
CA TRP A 265 5.33 -1.05 1.59
C TRP A 265 4.85 0.32 2.07
N VAL A 266 5.79 1.20 2.45
CA VAL A 266 5.49 2.60 2.74
C VAL A 266 5.08 3.35 1.47
N GLU A 267 5.78 3.18 0.35
CA GLU A 267 5.37 3.78 -0.92
C GLU A 267 3.97 3.28 -1.33
N LEU A 268 3.73 1.97 -1.28
CA LEU A 268 2.45 1.38 -1.69
C LEU A 268 1.28 1.91 -0.85
N ILE A 269 1.37 1.93 0.48
CA ILE A 269 0.26 2.43 1.31
C ILE A 269 0.00 3.93 1.11
N VAL A 270 1.04 4.72 0.82
CA VAL A 270 0.90 6.13 0.46
C VAL A 270 0.36 6.30 -0.96
N CYS A 271 0.70 5.40 -1.88
CA CYS A 271 0.22 5.39 -3.26
C CYS A 271 -1.26 5.01 -3.38
N VAL A 272 -1.75 4.17 -2.48
CA VAL A 272 -3.17 3.76 -2.41
C VAL A 272 -4.07 4.87 -1.87
N ALA A 273 -3.53 5.79 -1.07
CA ALA A 273 -4.34 6.77 -0.35
C ALA A 273 -5.00 7.86 -1.24
N PRO A 274 -4.34 8.43 -2.27
CA PRO A 274 -4.96 9.39 -3.16
C PRO A 274 -5.99 8.72 -4.09
N SER A 275 -7.26 8.85 -3.73
CA SER A 275 -8.41 8.39 -4.54
C SER A 275 -9.37 9.56 -4.73
N SER A 276 -9.51 10.01 -5.97
CA SER A 276 -10.24 11.25 -6.32
C SER A 276 -11.53 11.03 -7.11
N GLY A 277 -11.90 9.79 -7.41
CA GLY A 277 -13.19 9.50 -8.04
C GLY A 277 -14.34 9.69 -7.04
N ASP A 278 -15.46 10.25 -7.49
CA ASP A 278 -16.62 10.56 -6.64
C ASP A 278 -17.08 9.36 -5.81
N GLU A 279 -17.07 8.16 -6.40
CA GLU A 279 -17.40 6.94 -5.68
C GLU A 279 -16.39 6.67 -4.55
N HIS A 280 -15.09 6.74 -4.80
CA HIS A 280 -14.07 6.50 -3.77
C HIS A 280 -14.15 7.53 -2.63
N VAL A 281 -14.39 8.80 -2.96
CA VAL A 281 -14.60 9.87 -1.96
C VAL A 281 -15.75 9.49 -1.04
N LYS A 282 -16.89 9.10 -1.62
CA LYS A 282 -18.06 8.66 -0.85
C LYS A 282 -17.75 7.46 0.05
N ARG A 283 -17.03 6.45 -0.46
CA ARG A 283 -16.68 5.24 0.33
C ARG A 283 -15.73 5.57 1.47
N HIS A 284 -14.75 6.44 1.26
CA HIS A 284 -13.87 6.92 2.33
C HIS A 284 -14.65 7.76 3.37
N GLU A 285 -15.58 8.61 2.95
CA GLU A 285 -16.44 9.37 3.86
C GLU A 285 -17.32 8.45 4.73
N GLU A 286 -17.97 7.46 4.12
CA GLU A 286 -18.76 6.45 4.84
C GLU A 286 -17.91 5.67 5.84
N ALA A 287 -16.70 5.24 5.44
CA ALA A 287 -15.77 4.54 6.32
C ALA A 287 -15.31 5.41 7.50
N LEU A 288 -15.11 6.73 7.32
CA LEU A 288 -14.78 7.65 8.40
C LEU A 288 -15.90 7.75 9.45
N VAL A 289 -17.17 7.74 9.03
CA VAL A 289 -18.33 7.76 9.94
C VAL A 289 -18.38 6.49 10.79
N LEU A 290 -17.95 5.36 10.24
CA LEU A 290 -17.94 4.05 10.92
C LEU A 290 -16.70 3.80 11.80
N GLY A 291 -15.84 4.81 11.96
CA GLY A 291 -14.67 4.75 12.86
C GLY A 291 -13.32 4.85 12.15
N GLY A 292 -13.31 4.76 10.81
CA GLY A 292 -12.15 4.97 9.96
C GLY A 292 -11.09 3.87 10.02
N GLU A 293 -10.59 3.47 8.85
CA GLU A 293 -9.38 2.69 8.65
C GLU A 293 -8.14 3.60 8.53
N LEU A 294 -6.91 3.05 8.69
CA LEU A 294 -5.69 3.83 8.41
C LEU A 294 -5.75 4.45 7.02
N ILE A 295 -6.17 3.68 6.00
CA ILE A 295 -6.20 4.19 4.62
C ILE A 295 -7.10 5.42 4.45
N THR A 296 -8.24 5.46 5.14
CA THR A 296 -9.13 6.64 5.19
C THR A 296 -8.47 7.87 5.80
N LEU A 297 -7.67 7.68 6.85
CA LEU A 297 -6.91 8.79 7.45
C LEU A 297 -5.82 9.30 6.49
N LEU A 298 -5.18 8.39 5.75
CA LEU A 298 -4.18 8.74 4.74
C LEU A 298 -4.82 9.40 3.51
N TRP A 299 -6.02 8.97 3.11
CA TRP A 299 -6.81 9.60 2.06
C TRP A 299 -7.15 11.05 2.43
N ALA A 300 -7.67 11.28 3.64
CA ALA A 300 -7.96 12.64 4.11
C ALA A 300 -6.70 13.52 4.13
N LEU A 301 -5.55 12.95 4.50
CA LEU A 301 -4.25 13.62 4.45
C LEU A 301 -3.82 13.93 3.00
N ALA A 302 -3.97 12.98 2.07
CA ALA A 302 -3.66 13.17 0.66
C ALA A 302 -4.49 14.32 0.07
N THR A 303 -5.80 14.31 0.32
CA THR A 303 -6.74 15.37 -0.10
C THR A 303 -6.34 16.74 0.45
N HIS A 304 -5.96 16.83 1.74
CA HIS A 304 -5.54 18.09 2.35
C HIS A 304 -4.17 18.58 1.85
N THR A 305 -3.25 17.67 1.52
CA THR A 305 -1.89 18.01 1.07
C THR A 305 -1.75 18.18 -0.44
N GLY A 306 -2.81 17.87 -1.21
CA GLY A 306 -2.80 17.91 -2.67
C GLY A 306 -1.95 16.80 -3.31
N VAL A 307 -1.57 15.77 -2.54
CA VAL A 307 -0.82 14.63 -3.07
C VAL A 307 -1.77 13.80 -3.94
N THR A 308 -1.37 13.59 -5.20
CA THR A 308 -2.16 12.86 -6.20
C THR A 308 -1.33 11.75 -6.83
N ARG A 309 -2.01 10.78 -7.44
CA ARG A 309 -1.39 9.75 -8.28
C ARG A 309 -1.30 10.27 -9.72
N PRO A 310 -0.20 9.98 -10.46
CA PRO A 310 -0.16 10.25 -11.88
C PRO A 310 -1.36 9.61 -12.60
N PRO A 311 -1.93 10.27 -13.63
CA PRO A 311 -3.01 9.68 -14.40
C PRO A 311 -2.54 8.35 -14.99
N SER A 312 -3.41 7.34 -14.90
CA SER A 312 -3.17 6.08 -15.59
C SER A 312 -3.16 6.37 -17.09
N THR A 313 -2.22 5.81 -17.85
CA THR A 313 -2.00 6.10 -19.29
C THR A 313 -3.20 5.76 -20.21
N SER A 314 -4.35 5.38 -19.66
CA SER A 314 -5.59 5.11 -20.38
C SER A 314 -6.44 6.34 -20.73
N SER A 315 -6.10 7.55 -20.26
CA SER A 315 -6.95 8.74 -20.47
C SER A 315 -6.40 9.78 -21.45
N VAL A 316 -5.41 9.44 -22.29
CA VAL A 316 -5.10 10.32 -23.43
C VAL A 316 -6.19 10.08 -24.48
N ALA A 317 -7.32 10.76 -24.31
CA ALA A 317 -8.26 10.98 -25.40
C ALA A 317 -7.46 11.73 -26.48
N THR A 318 -7.21 11.04 -27.59
CA THR A 318 -6.67 11.64 -28.79
C THR A 318 -7.63 12.76 -29.21
N PRO A 319 -7.17 14.00 -29.46
CA PRO A 319 -8.06 15.02 -30.00
C PRO A 319 -8.51 14.52 -31.37
N VAL A 320 -9.83 14.36 -31.53
CA VAL A 320 -10.48 14.15 -32.82
C VAL A 320 -10.10 15.34 -33.68
N GLY A 321 -9.28 15.10 -34.70
CA GLY A 321 -8.97 16.10 -35.72
C GLY A 321 -10.26 16.48 -36.43
N GLU A 322 -10.54 17.77 -36.48
CA GLU A 322 -11.61 18.33 -37.29
C GLU A 322 -11.33 18.00 -38.75
N ASP A 323 -12.24 17.26 -39.37
CA ASP A 323 -12.28 17.05 -40.82
C ASP A 323 -12.47 18.41 -41.49
N VAL A 324 -11.42 18.89 -42.17
CA VAL A 324 -11.50 20.04 -43.07
C VAL A 324 -12.20 19.58 -44.34
N GLU A 325 -13.42 20.07 -44.50
CA GLU A 325 -14.28 19.95 -45.68
C GLU A 325 -13.54 20.43 -46.95
N GLU A 326 -13.07 19.47 -47.76
CA GLU A 326 -12.46 19.74 -49.05
C GLU A 326 -13.56 20.04 -50.08
N GLY A 327 -13.83 21.33 -50.27
CA GLY A 327 -14.77 21.84 -51.25
C GLY A 327 -14.31 21.59 -52.70
N VAL A 328 -14.91 20.58 -53.33
CA VAL A 328 -14.88 20.37 -54.79
C VAL A 328 -15.60 21.54 -55.48
N ARG A 329 -14.89 22.29 -56.33
CA ARG A 329 -15.48 23.22 -57.31
C ARG A 329 -15.62 22.54 -58.68
N PRO A 330 -16.71 22.78 -59.44
CA PRO A 330 -16.88 22.26 -60.79
C PRO A 330 -16.22 23.15 -61.86
N CYS A 331 -15.99 22.51 -63.00
CA CYS A 331 -15.21 22.90 -64.17
C CYS A 331 -15.51 24.28 -64.81
N ALA A 332 -14.46 24.85 -65.40
CA ALA A 332 -14.46 25.40 -66.75
C ALA A 332 -13.12 25.07 -67.42
#